data_AF-A0A2A2LE95-F1
#
_entry.id   AF-A0A2A2LE95-F1
#
_cell.length_a   1.000
_cell.length_b   1.000
_cell.length_c   1.000
_cell.angle_alpha   90.00
_cell.angle_beta   90.00
_cell.angle_gamma   90.00
#
_symmetry.space_group_name_H-M   'P 1'
#
loop_
_entity.id
_entity.type
_entity.pdbx_description
1 polymer ?
#
loop_
_entity_poly.entity_id
_entity_poly.type
_entity_poly.pdbx_seq_one_letter_code
_entity_poly.pdbx_strand_id
1 'polypeptide(L)'
;MLAPLRQSVSLRHSLVLANRLSKSGILTNPIRVASTLNDGASKAHDHSMHFKIERIWAAGMVPIIPAAYFIHNPVMDALLTIALTMHIHWGVQGVIADYARPFVLGAGPAKLANMSLYLLTGLLLAGLLHFNTNDVGITKAFEMKMVKLKKMSQEKRKKWQKVKNGKRSNRRTFFKFQNMKKEIPSQPKPLNPSKDAKIRKRGEFLVINPPENSIIPSCEHGPCLIFGQKNGDESTWHYVCAVYRKGECDFRRPYLEASEAESSPNLEEKDPRYGAILKKLKTIPKSSKILFCAECMDIFENKHPCVCQYVKRSQLRQPSRLLSALENQNGEAQYLFSKESLDQICLMILSSTVDAVVCVGAPRLYETLRRSMKHVDVFLLDYDTRYAPFSPALKFAQYSMLVHHFYDGKAKRRFRTFLKKHSSILVICDPPFGVFIEPLLQSIGKIKAEFEELHAKSENPVFYGCFVLPYFVGKHVLKSDASYWMSDLKITYDNHKDFGKPGKSPVRIFTNLPKSTIQLSSMEEYRFCEMCEKYVASTNLHCFQCEKCPSKDGSTYRHCNRCKRCFKQTYNHCAKCKACHLPKRCHQKDEEEE
;
A
#
# COMPACT_ATOMS: atom_id res chain seq x y z
N MET A 1 -51.42 -31.60 -6.93
CA MET A 1 -51.51 -30.14 -6.76
C MET A 1 -50.24 -29.63 -6.11
N LEU A 2 -49.60 -28.66 -6.76
CA LEU A 2 -48.70 -27.60 -6.26
C LEU A 2 -47.62 -27.90 -5.19
N ALA A 3 -46.37 -27.77 -5.66
CA ALA A 3 -45.15 -27.28 -5.01
C ALA A 3 -45.36 -25.99 -4.13
N PRO A 4 -44.34 -25.40 -3.45
CA PRO A 4 -43.19 -25.96 -2.68
C PRO A 4 -42.66 -25.07 -1.49
N LEU A 5 -41.48 -25.44 -0.94
CA LEU A 5 -40.33 -24.61 -0.48
C LEU A 5 -40.27 -23.89 0.91
N ARG A 6 -39.31 -24.39 1.73
CA ARG A 6 -38.14 -23.74 2.40
C ARG A 6 -38.26 -22.62 3.48
N GLN A 7 -37.67 -22.97 4.64
CA GLN A 7 -36.66 -22.26 5.45
C GLN A 7 -36.95 -20.88 6.09
N SER A 8 -37.01 -20.85 7.43
CA SER A 8 -36.26 -19.91 8.28
C SER A 8 -36.37 -20.29 9.77
N VAL A 9 -35.31 -20.83 10.38
CA VAL A 9 -35.22 -20.93 11.85
C VAL A 9 -34.43 -19.72 12.33
N SER A 10 -35.16 -18.78 12.93
CA SER A 10 -34.65 -17.59 13.61
C SER A 10 -34.08 -17.99 14.96
N LEU A 11 -32.79 -17.72 15.18
CA LEU A 11 -32.16 -17.80 16.50
C LEU A 11 -32.53 -16.56 17.31
N ARG A 12 -33.30 -16.78 18.38
CA ARG A 12 -33.60 -15.82 19.45
C ARG A 12 -33.37 -16.54 20.78
N HIS A 13 -32.39 -16.11 21.57
CA HIS A 13 -32.53 -15.69 22.98
C HIS A 13 -31.19 -15.57 23.73
N SER A 14 -30.99 -14.35 24.24
CA SER A 14 -30.69 -14.03 25.63
C SER A 14 -29.31 -14.34 26.23
N LEU A 15 -28.57 -13.24 26.40
CA LEU A 15 -27.77 -12.92 27.60
C LEU A 15 -28.46 -13.40 28.89
N VAL A 16 -27.70 -14.09 29.75
CA VAL A 16 -27.57 -13.91 31.22
C VAL A 16 -26.73 -15.09 31.73
N LEU A 17 -25.57 -14.82 32.33
CA LEU A 17 -25.20 -15.33 33.67
C LEU A 17 -23.81 -14.79 34.06
N ALA A 18 -23.82 -13.65 34.74
CA ALA A 18 -22.83 -13.33 35.75
C ALA A 18 -23.38 -13.84 37.09
N ASN A 19 -22.63 -14.70 37.78
CA ASN A 19 -22.50 -14.77 39.24
C ASN A 19 -21.85 -16.10 39.67
N ARG A 20 -20.66 -15.97 40.26
CA ARG A 20 -19.96 -16.83 41.24
C ARG A 20 -18.53 -16.26 41.25
N LEU A 21 -18.14 -15.46 42.23
CA LEU A 21 -17.86 -15.87 43.61
C LEU A 21 -18.01 -14.68 44.56
N SER A 22 -18.60 -14.96 45.72
CA SER A 22 -18.81 -14.06 46.84
C SER A 22 -17.89 -14.48 48.00
N LYS A 23 -17.43 -13.48 48.75
CA LYS A 23 -16.97 -13.49 50.17
C LYS A 23 -15.62 -14.10 50.51
N SER A 24 -14.71 -13.23 50.95
CA SER A 24 -14.13 -13.25 52.31
C SER A 24 -13.61 -11.86 52.65
N GLY A 25 -14.10 -11.29 53.76
CA GLY A 25 -13.74 -9.96 54.22
C GLY A 25 -12.57 -10.00 55.20
N ILE A 26 -11.74 -8.96 55.16
CA ILE A 26 -10.95 -8.47 56.30
C ILE A 26 -11.07 -6.95 56.28
N LEU A 27 -11.71 -6.40 57.31
CA LEU A 27 -11.73 -4.98 57.64
C LEU A 27 -10.35 -4.56 58.15
N THR A 28 -9.77 -3.52 57.56
CA THR A 28 -8.83 -2.63 58.25
C THR A 28 -9.29 -1.20 58.04
N ASN A 29 -9.97 -0.63 59.04
CA ASN A 29 -10.17 0.81 59.12
C ASN A 29 -8.85 1.45 59.59
N PRO A 30 -8.23 2.39 58.86
CA PRO A 30 -7.27 3.27 59.48
C PRO A 30 -8.04 4.27 60.36
N ILE A 31 -7.73 4.22 61.65
CA ILE A 31 -8.12 5.21 62.66
C ILE A 31 -7.67 6.59 62.16
N ARG A 32 -8.63 7.47 61.85
CA ARG A 32 -8.35 8.91 61.72
C ARG A 32 -8.12 9.45 63.13
N VAL A 33 -6.86 9.68 63.46
CA VAL A 33 -6.50 10.58 64.56
C VAL A 33 -6.99 11.97 64.15
N ALA A 34 -7.88 12.54 64.97
CA ALA A 34 -8.35 13.90 64.81
C ALA A 34 -7.19 14.87 65.03
N SER A 35 -6.68 15.46 63.95
CA SER A 35 -5.90 16.69 64.06
C SER A 35 -6.87 17.85 64.27
N THR A 36 -6.94 18.32 65.51
CA THR A 36 -7.55 19.59 65.88
C THR A 36 -6.70 20.73 65.34
N LEU A 37 -6.84 21.04 64.05
CA LEU A 37 -6.44 22.33 63.50
C LEU A 37 -7.65 22.91 62.79
N ASN A 38 -8.18 23.96 63.41
CA ASN A 38 -9.29 24.76 62.95
C ASN A 38 -8.80 25.66 61.80
N ASP A 39 -8.42 25.06 60.67
CA ASP A 39 -7.80 25.76 59.55
C ASP A 39 -8.83 26.21 58.53
N GLY A 40 -9.75 27.11 58.90
CA GLY A 40 -10.48 28.01 57.96
C GLY A 40 -11.13 27.42 56.68
N ALA A 41 -11.22 26.10 56.54
CA ALA A 41 -11.57 25.40 55.28
C ALA A 41 -13.08 25.42 54.99
N SER A 42 -13.87 25.99 55.90
CA SER A 42 -15.30 26.20 55.76
C SER A 42 -15.68 27.38 54.86
N LYS A 43 -14.72 28.01 54.15
CA LYS A 43 -14.97 29.11 53.20
C LYS A 43 -14.49 28.85 51.77
N ALA A 44 -14.09 27.64 51.40
CA ALA A 44 -13.84 27.31 49.99
C ALA A 44 -15.16 26.87 49.33
N HIS A 45 -15.63 27.62 48.33
CA HIS A 45 -16.82 27.25 47.56
C HIS A 45 -16.66 25.85 46.95
N ASP A 46 -17.70 25.03 47.04
CA ASP A 46 -17.70 23.66 46.52
C ASP A 46 -17.61 23.64 44.98
N HIS A 47 -16.39 23.51 44.45
CA HIS A 47 -16.12 23.38 43.02
C HIS A 47 -16.58 22.02 42.44
N SER A 48 -17.01 21.06 43.26
CA SER A 48 -17.47 19.74 42.81
C SER A 48 -18.73 19.84 41.96
N MET A 49 -19.66 20.74 42.31
CA MET A 49 -20.89 20.93 41.55
C MET A 49 -20.64 21.52 40.16
N HIS A 50 -19.77 22.52 40.05
CA HIS A 50 -19.41 23.11 38.77
C HIS A 50 -18.76 22.08 37.83
N PHE A 51 -17.83 21.28 38.36
CA PHE A 51 -17.19 20.20 37.61
C PHE A 51 -18.19 19.16 37.10
N LYS A 52 -19.17 18.75 37.94
CA LYS A 52 -20.23 17.81 37.51
C LYS A 52 -21.08 18.40 36.39
N ILE A 53 -21.47 19.66 36.49
CA ILE A 53 -22.26 20.36 35.47
C ILE A 53 -21.50 20.40 34.14
N GLU A 54 -20.21 20.75 34.15
CA GLU A 54 -19.38 20.76 32.94
C GLU A 54 -19.34 19.39 32.24
N ARG A 55 -19.18 18.30 33.01
CA ARG A 55 -19.12 16.95 32.45
C ARG A 55 -20.46 16.54 31.85
N ILE A 56 -21.57 16.86 32.53
CA ILE A 56 -22.93 16.59 32.03
C ILE A 56 -23.19 17.38 30.75
N TRP A 57 -22.77 18.65 30.70
CA TRP A 57 -22.88 19.49 29.51
C TRP A 57 -22.10 18.91 28.33
N ALA A 58 -20.84 18.52 28.55
CA ALA A 58 -20.01 17.91 27.52
C ALA A 58 -20.60 16.58 27.01
N ALA A 59 -21.13 15.74 27.91
CA ALA A 59 -21.84 14.52 27.52
C ALA A 59 -23.11 14.83 26.70
N GLY A 60 -23.85 15.88 27.04
CA GLY A 60 -25.02 16.36 26.30
C GLY A 60 -24.70 16.85 24.89
N MET A 61 -23.48 17.31 24.62
CA MET A 61 -23.05 17.72 23.27
C MET A 61 -22.77 16.54 22.32
N VAL A 62 -22.48 15.35 22.87
CA VAL A 62 -22.18 14.14 22.06
C VAL A 62 -23.30 13.81 21.08
N PRO A 63 -24.61 13.82 21.44
CA PRO A 63 -25.69 13.64 20.47
C PRO A 63 -26.00 14.89 19.63
N ILE A 64 -25.70 16.10 20.11
CA ILE A 64 -26.02 17.36 19.40
C ILE A 64 -25.19 17.52 18.12
N ILE A 65 -23.89 17.20 18.17
CA ILE A 65 -23.00 17.32 17.01
C ILE A 65 -23.43 16.45 15.81
N PRO A 66 -23.70 15.14 15.96
CA PRO A 66 -24.20 14.33 14.85
C PRO A 66 -25.62 14.72 14.46
N ALA A 67 -26.48 15.13 15.40
CA ALA A 67 -27.82 15.62 15.06
C ALA A 67 -27.76 16.86 14.14
N ALA A 68 -26.83 17.78 14.41
CA ALA A 68 -26.60 18.97 13.58
C ALA A 68 -26.10 18.66 12.16
N TYR A 69 -25.60 17.45 11.89
CA TYR A 69 -25.24 17.01 10.54
C TYR A 69 -26.47 16.66 9.69
N PHE A 70 -27.55 16.21 10.32
CA PHE A 70 -28.78 15.76 9.65
C PHE A 70 -29.91 16.79 9.70
N ILE A 71 -29.95 17.61 10.76
CA ILE A 71 -31.03 18.56 11.03
C ILE A 71 -30.47 19.97 10.90
N HIS A 72 -30.81 20.65 9.79
CA HIS A 72 -30.41 22.04 9.54
C HIS A 72 -31.63 22.95 9.70
N ASN A 73 -31.73 23.64 10.83
CA ASN A 73 -32.75 24.66 11.08
C ASN A 73 -32.24 25.72 12.07
N PRO A 74 -32.88 26.90 12.15
CA PRO A 74 -32.45 27.98 13.05
C PRO A 74 -32.43 27.57 14.53
N VAL A 75 -33.28 26.61 14.93
CA VAL A 75 -33.31 26.08 16.30
C VAL A 75 -32.03 25.29 16.60
N MET A 76 -31.59 24.44 15.67
CA MET A 76 -30.32 23.72 15.79
C MET A 76 -29.13 24.68 15.80
N ASP A 77 -29.16 25.74 15.00
CA ASP A 77 -28.10 26.77 15.00
C ASP A 77 -28.03 27.52 16.34
N ALA A 78 -29.17 27.83 16.95
CA ALA A 78 -29.24 28.42 18.30
C ALA A 78 -28.73 27.43 19.37
N LEU A 79 -29.13 26.16 19.30
CA LEU A 79 -28.65 25.10 20.21
C LEU A 79 -27.14 24.93 20.12
N LEU A 80 -26.58 24.86 18.90
CA LEU A 80 -25.14 24.80 18.68
C LEU A 80 -24.43 26.04 19.22
N THR A 81 -25.02 27.22 19.06
CA THR A 81 -24.43 28.47 19.55
C THR A 81 -24.29 28.46 21.06
N ILE A 82 -25.33 28.05 21.79
CA ILE A 82 -25.30 27.95 23.25
C ILE A 82 -24.33 26.84 23.68
N ALA A 83 -24.42 25.66 23.06
CA ALA A 83 -23.56 24.51 23.32
C ALA A 83 -22.07 24.85 23.16
N LEU A 84 -21.70 25.40 22.01
CA LEU A 84 -20.32 25.75 21.69
C LEU A 84 -19.81 26.89 22.56
N THR A 85 -20.60 27.94 22.76
CA THR A 85 -20.17 29.10 23.57
C THR A 85 -19.85 28.69 25.00
N MET A 86 -20.73 27.92 25.65
CA MET A 86 -20.49 27.47 27.03
C MET A 86 -19.35 26.46 27.12
N HIS A 87 -19.26 25.52 26.18
CA HIS A 87 -18.17 24.54 26.17
C HIS A 87 -16.79 25.20 25.97
N ILE A 88 -16.71 26.17 25.05
CA ILE A 88 -15.48 26.93 24.79
C ILE A 88 -15.14 27.81 26.00
N HIS A 89 -16.12 28.44 26.64
CA HIS A 89 -15.89 29.27 27.83
C HIS A 89 -15.21 28.48 28.95
N TRP A 90 -15.78 27.36 29.38
CA TRP A 90 -15.19 26.53 30.45
C TRP A 90 -13.87 25.88 30.02
N GLY A 91 -13.74 25.47 28.75
CA GLY A 91 -12.50 24.93 28.22
C GLY A 91 -11.35 25.94 28.27
N VAL A 92 -11.59 27.17 27.82
CA VAL A 92 -10.57 28.24 27.83
C VAL A 92 -10.29 28.73 29.25
N GLN A 93 -11.29 28.71 30.15
CA GLN A 93 -11.08 28.98 31.58
C GLN A 93 -10.05 28.03 32.19
N GLY A 94 -10.15 26.73 31.91
CA GLY A 94 -9.16 25.74 32.35
C GLY A 94 -7.76 26.02 31.79
N VAL A 95 -7.67 26.32 30.49
CA VAL A 95 -6.39 26.68 29.83
C VAL A 95 -5.76 27.92 30.48
N ILE A 96 -6.55 28.97 30.78
CA ILE A 96 -6.06 30.18 31.45
C ILE A 96 -5.58 29.85 32.87
N ALA A 97 -6.30 29.01 33.62
CA ALA A 97 -5.89 28.62 34.96
C ALA A 97 -4.55 27.85 34.97
N ASP A 98 -4.30 27.01 33.97
CA ASP A 98 -3.07 26.22 33.87
C ASP A 98 -1.84 27.06 33.48
N TYR A 99 -2.01 27.98 32.53
CA TYR A 99 -0.90 28.69 31.90
C TYR A 99 -0.73 30.14 32.35
N ALA A 100 -1.80 30.84 32.72
CA ALA A 100 -1.77 32.26 33.12
C ALA A 100 -1.67 32.44 34.64
N ARG A 101 -0.74 31.72 35.27
CA ARG A 101 -0.56 31.74 36.73
C ARG A 101 0.11 33.04 37.21
N PRO A 102 -0.34 33.65 38.32
CA PRO A 102 0.27 34.86 38.88
C PRO A 102 1.77 34.75 39.16
N PHE A 103 2.24 33.54 39.48
CA PHE A 103 3.66 33.24 39.70
C PHE A 103 4.53 33.42 38.44
N VAL A 104 3.98 33.16 37.25
CA VAL A 104 4.74 33.21 35.99
C VAL A 104 4.60 34.56 35.30
N LEU A 105 3.40 35.15 35.33
CA LEU A 105 3.08 36.37 34.57
C LEU A 105 2.96 37.62 35.44
N GLY A 106 3.01 37.50 36.76
CA GLY A 106 2.65 38.56 37.69
C GLY A 106 1.13 38.71 37.89
N ALA A 107 0.74 39.30 39.02
CA ALA A 107 -0.67 39.39 39.43
C ALA A 107 -1.54 40.25 38.50
N GLY A 108 -0.99 41.31 37.90
CA GLY A 108 -1.70 42.18 36.96
C GLY A 108 -2.07 41.46 35.66
N PRO A 109 -1.09 40.92 34.91
CA PRO A 109 -1.36 40.19 33.66
C PRO A 109 -2.23 38.94 33.83
N ALA A 110 -2.09 38.21 34.95
CA ALA A 110 -2.95 37.07 35.25
C ALA A 110 -4.42 37.46 35.45
N LYS A 111 -4.70 38.60 36.10
CA LYS A 111 -6.06 39.15 36.20
C LYS A 111 -6.60 39.59 34.85
N LEU A 112 -5.75 40.22 34.01
CA LEU A 112 -6.12 40.63 32.66
C LEU A 112 -6.50 39.42 31.79
N ALA A 113 -5.76 38.31 31.89
CA ALA A 113 -6.07 37.08 31.16
C ALA A 113 -7.43 36.48 31.56
N ASN A 114 -7.79 36.53 32.85
CA ASN A 114 -9.11 36.10 33.29
C ASN A 114 -10.22 37.04 32.81
N MET A 115 -9.98 38.35 32.77
CA MET A 115 -10.95 39.32 32.25
C MET A 115 -11.15 39.16 30.73
N SER A 116 -10.08 38.87 29.98
CA SER A 116 -10.16 38.70 28.53
C SER A 116 -10.97 37.46 28.11
N LEU A 117 -11.05 36.43 28.97
CA LEU A 117 -11.94 35.28 28.77
C LEU A 117 -13.40 35.72 28.61
N TYR A 118 -13.91 36.53 29.54
CA TYR A 118 -15.30 36.99 29.51
C TYR A 118 -15.58 37.85 28.28
N LEU A 119 -14.62 38.70 27.90
CA LEU A 119 -14.71 39.47 26.67
C LEU A 119 -14.76 38.56 25.43
N LEU A 120 -13.88 37.56 25.35
CA LEU A 120 -13.83 36.61 24.24
C LEU A 120 -15.13 35.82 24.14
N THR A 121 -15.69 35.36 25.26
CA THR A 121 -16.96 34.64 25.29
C THR A 121 -18.12 35.53 24.85
N GLY A 122 -18.16 36.80 25.30
CA GLY A 122 -19.16 37.76 24.86
C GLY A 122 -19.09 38.04 23.35
N LEU A 123 -17.88 38.23 22.80
CA LEU A 123 -17.67 38.44 21.37
C LEU A 123 -18.02 37.19 20.55
N LEU A 124 -17.66 36.00 21.03
CA LEU A 124 -18.00 34.73 20.38
C LEU A 124 -19.53 34.55 20.31
N LEU A 125 -20.22 34.78 21.43
CA LEU A 125 -21.68 34.66 21.47
C LEU A 125 -22.34 35.68 20.56
N ALA A 126 -21.94 36.95 20.64
CA ALA A 126 -22.48 38.01 19.79
C ALA A 126 -22.24 37.72 18.30
N GLY A 127 -21.04 37.25 17.94
CA GLY A 127 -20.70 36.88 16.57
C GLY A 127 -21.52 35.71 16.04
N LEU A 128 -21.70 34.65 16.84
CA LEU A 128 -22.50 33.48 16.44
C LEU A 128 -24.00 33.81 16.37
N LEU A 129 -24.52 34.61 17.31
CA LEU A 129 -25.90 35.09 17.24
C LEU A 129 -26.12 35.95 16.00
N HIS A 130 -25.24 36.91 15.74
CA HIS A 130 -25.31 37.75 14.54
C HIS A 130 -25.23 36.91 13.26
N PHE A 131 -24.38 35.88 13.21
CA PHE A 131 -24.26 34.97 12.08
C PHE A 131 -25.52 34.12 11.86
N ASN A 132 -26.21 33.74 12.94
CA ASN A 132 -27.46 32.98 12.83
C ASN A 132 -28.67 33.84 12.47
N THR A 133 -28.70 35.11 12.87
CA THR A 133 -29.85 36.00 12.64
C THR A 133 -29.73 36.81 11.35
N ASN A 134 -28.53 37.23 10.97
CA ASN A 134 -28.29 38.14 9.84
C ASN A 134 -27.56 37.50 8.66
N ASP A 135 -27.07 36.27 8.80
CA ASP A 135 -26.45 35.50 7.73
C ASP A 135 -27.14 34.13 7.61
N VAL A 136 -26.55 33.19 6.87
CA VAL A 136 -27.15 31.90 6.53
C VAL A 136 -27.32 30.93 7.71
N GLY A 137 -26.65 31.18 8.85
CA GLY A 137 -26.64 30.27 10.00
C GLY A 137 -25.59 29.15 9.90
N ILE A 138 -25.19 28.62 11.06
CA ILE A 138 -24.07 27.67 11.21
C ILE A 138 -24.26 26.43 10.32
N THR A 139 -25.37 25.70 10.47
CA THR A 139 -25.61 24.45 9.74
C THR A 139 -25.69 24.67 8.24
N LYS A 140 -26.37 25.75 7.78
CA LYS A 140 -26.47 26.08 6.36
C LYS A 140 -25.14 26.49 5.74
N ALA A 141 -24.30 27.23 6.49
CA ALA A 141 -22.97 27.60 6.04
C ALA A 141 -22.10 26.36 5.75
N PHE A 142 -22.17 25.34 6.61
CA PHE A 142 -21.48 24.06 6.38
C PHE A 142 -22.03 23.33 5.16
N GLU A 143 -23.35 23.28 4.98
CA GLU A 143 -23.99 22.67 3.82
C GLU A 143 -23.55 23.33 2.50
N MET A 144 -23.59 24.67 2.43
CA MET A 144 -23.18 25.43 1.25
C MET A 144 -21.73 25.18 0.87
N LYS A 145 -20.83 25.09 1.87
CA LYS A 145 -19.42 24.76 1.65
C LYS A 145 -19.27 23.34 1.09
N MET A 146 -19.99 22.36 1.64
CA MET A 146 -19.97 20.98 1.13
C MET A 146 -20.50 20.88 -0.32
N VAL A 147 -21.60 21.58 -0.63
CA VAL A 147 -22.17 21.63 -1.99
C VAL A 147 -21.20 22.30 -2.96
N LYS A 148 -20.56 23.41 -2.57
CA LYS A 148 -19.55 24.10 -3.38
C LYS A 148 -18.35 23.20 -3.66
N LEU A 149 -17.87 22.46 -2.66
CA LEU A 149 -16.79 21.48 -2.84
C LEU A 149 -17.17 20.35 -3.80
N LYS A 150 -18.41 19.83 -3.71
CA LYS A 150 -18.94 18.83 -4.66
C LYS A 150 -19.04 19.38 -6.08
N LYS A 151 -19.56 20.60 -6.27
CA LYS A 151 -19.65 21.26 -7.59
C LYS A 151 -18.27 21.50 -8.21
N MET A 152 -17.31 22.01 -7.43
CA MET A 152 -15.93 22.21 -7.89
C MET A 152 -15.25 20.88 -8.29
N SER A 153 -15.52 19.79 -7.57
CA SER A 153 -15.03 18.45 -7.93
C SER A 153 -15.65 17.93 -9.24
N GLN A 154 -16.95 18.13 -9.43
CA GLN A 154 -17.66 17.76 -10.66
C GLN A 154 -17.21 18.59 -11.87
N GLU A 155 -17.01 19.90 -11.72
CA GLU A 155 -16.48 20.77 -12.78
C GLU A 155 -15.06 20.40 -13.18
N LYS A 156 -14.19 20.09 -12.21
CA LYS A 156 -12.86 19.54 -12.49
C LYS A 156 -12.97 18.24 -13.29
N ARG A 157 -13.86 17.31 -12.92
CA ARG A 157 -14.11 16.07 -13.69
C ARG A 157 -14.58 16.34 -15.13
N LYS A 158 -15.53 17.25 -15.33
CA LYS A 158 -16.04 17.64 -16.67
C LYS A 158 -14.95 18.31 -17.53
N LYS A 159 -14.13 19.20 -16.94
CA LYS A 159 -13.00 19.84 -17.63
C LYS A 159 -11.95 18.82 -18.06
N TRP A 160 -11.63 17.85 -17.19
CA TRP A 160 -10.73 16.74 -17.51
C TRP A 160 -11.29 15.82 -18.61
N GLN A 161 -12.60 15.56 -18.63
CA GLN A 161 -13.25 14.79 -19.71
C GLN A 161 -13.20 15.51 -21.06
N LYS A 162 -13.41 16.83 -21.11
CA LYS A 162 -13.26 17.63 -22.34
C LYS A 162 -11.82 17.60 -22.88
N VAL A 163 -10.81 17.70 -22.00
CA VAL A 163 -9.39 17.57 -22.39
C VAL A 163 -9.07 16.17 -22.93
N LYS A 164 -9.66 15.12 -22.34
CA LYS A 164 -9.51 13.73 -22.80
C LYS A 164 -10.12 13.51 -24.19
N ASN A 165 -11.28 14.12 -24.47
CA ASN A 165 -11.94 14.01 -25.78
C ASN A 165 -11.25 14.86 -26.86
N GLY A 166 -10.73 16.04 -26.52
CA GLY A 166 -9.92 16.87 -27.44
C GLY A 166 -8.62 16.19 -27.89
N LYS A 167 -7.95 15.45 -26.99
CA LYS A 167 -6.76 14.64 -27.33
C LYS A 167 -7.09 13.40 -28.17
N ARG A 168 -8.35 12.94 -28.19
CA ARG A 168 -8.79 11.79 -29.01
C ARG A 168 -9.05 12.19 -30.47
N SER A 169 -9.41 13.45 -30.73
CA SER A 169 -9.58 13.99 -32.09
C SER A 169 -8.23 14.16 -32.81
N ASN A 170 -7.21 14.71 -32.14
CA ASN A 170 -5.87 14.88 -32.73
C ASN A 170 -5.13 13.56 -32.98
N ARG A 171 -5.54 12.45 -32.34
CA ARG A 171 -4.99 11.11 -32.65
C ARG A 171 -5.59 10.46 -33.89
N ARG A 172 -6.76 10.90 -34.36
CA ARG A 172 -7.39 10.37 -35.59
C ARG A 172 -6.84 11.01 -36.86
N THR A 173 -6.38 12.26 -36.82
CA THR A 173 -5.73 12.94 -37.95
C THR A 173 -4.29 12.46 -38.17
N PHE A 174 -3.60 11.96 -37.13
CA PHE A 174 -2.26 11.39 -37.25
C PHE A 174 -2.24 9.98 -37.89
N PHE A 175 -3.38 9.28 -37.92
CA PHE A 175 -3.49 7.91 -38.45
C PHE A 175 -4.02 7.83 -39.89
N LYS A 176 -4.16 8.96 -40.60
CA LYS A 176 -4.62 8.99 -42.01
C LYS A 176 -3.53 9.35 -43.03
N PHE A 177 -2.27 9.45 -42.60
CA PHE A 177 -1.11 9.74 -43.45
C PHE A 177 -0.16 8.52 -43.56
N GLN A 178 -0.71 7.34 -43.86
CA GLN A 178 0.07 6.19 -44.32
C GLN A 178 -0.70 5.51 -45.43
N ASN A 179 -0.69 6.13 -46.61
CA ASN A 179 -0.97 5.48 -47.90
C ASN A 179 -0.60 6.44 -49.05
N MET A 180 0.70 6.65 -49.25
CA MET A 180 1.22 6.99 -50.57
C MET A 180 2.56 6.28 -50.75
N LYS A 181 2.60 5.34 -51.71
CA LYS A 181 3.83 4.83 -52.32
C LYS A 181 4.55 6.00 -52.99
N LYS A 182 5.87 6.13 -52.78
CA LYS A 182 6.86 6.37 -53.85
C LYS A 182 8.29 6.41 -53.32
N GLU A 183 9.12 5.59 -53.98
CA GLU A 183 10.51 5.79 -54.40
C GLU A 183 11.62 6.07 -53.37
N ILE A 184 12.69 5.27 -53.54
CA ILE A 184 13.97 5.31 -52.84
C ILE A 184 14.75 6.55 -53.31
N PRO A 185 15.32 7.34 -52.38
CA PRO A 185 16.74 7.64 -52.50
C PRO A 185 17.53 7.45 -51.19
N SER A 186 18.81 7.17 -51.40
CA SER A 186 19.96 6.99 -50.51
C SER A 186 20.01 7.77 -49.19
N GLN A 187 20.31 7.03 -48.11
CA GLN A 187 21.06 7.36 -46.87
C GLN A 187 20.84 8.73 -46.20
N PRO A 188 20.50 8.75 -44.88
CA PRO A 188 21.29 9.57 -43.96
C PRO A 188 21.54 8.98 -42.54
N LYS A 189 22.61 9.55 -41.95
CA LYS A 189 23.31 9.35 -40.67
C LYS A 189 22.45 9.20 -39.38
N PRO A 190 23.00 8.57 -38.32
CA PRO A 190 22.27 8.26 -37.09
C PRO A 190 21.92 9.50 -36.23
N LEU A 191 20.67 9.52 -35.75
CA LEU A 191 20.12 10.50 -34.81
C LEU A 191 20.43 10.11 -33.36
N ASN A 192 21.05 11.05 -32.65
CA ASN A 192 21.50 10.91 -31.26
C ASN A 192 20.36 11.22 -30.27
N PRO A 193 19.99 10.34 -29.32
CA PRO A 193 18.92 10.62 -28.36
C PRO A 193 19.34 11.64 -27.29
N SER A 194 18.89 12.88 -27.46
CA SER A 194 18.46 13.85 -26.44
C SER A 194 19.12 13.75 -25.05
N LYS A 195 20.11 14.63 -24.83
CA LYS A 195 20.62 15.05 -23.52
C LYS A 195 19.49 15.68 -22.69
N ASP A 196 19.01 15.01 -21.65
CA ASP A 196 18.47 15.65 -20.44
C ASP A 196 18.17 14.64 -19.33
N ALA A 197 19.13 14.41 -18.43
CA ALA A 197 18.88 13.89 -17.09
C ALA A 197 20.10 14.08 -16.17
N LYS A 198 20.23 15.24 -15.51
CA LYS A 198 21.13 15.41 -14.35
C LYS A 198 20.34 15.26 -13.05
N ILE A 199 20.37 14.09 -12.38
CA ILE A 199 20.19 13.94 -10.91
C ILE A 199 20.96 12.70 -10.39
N ARG A 200 21.96 12.94 -9.51
CA ARG A 200 22.77 12.05 -8.63
C ARG A 200 22.98 10.56 -9.02
N LYS A 201 24.25 10.20 -9.25
CA LYS A 201 24.82 8.89 -9.66
C LYS A 201 24.39 7.70 -8.76
N ARG A 202 23.27 7.07 -9.13
CA ARG A 202 23.03 5.61 -9.12
C ARG A 202 22.56 5.18 -10.53
N GLY A 203 23.08 5.86 -11.55
CA GLY A 203 22.58 5.87 -12.93
C GLY A 203 23.63 5.46 -13.96
N GLU A 204 24.53 4.55 -13.60
CA GLU A 204 25.46 3.95 -14.57
C GLU A 204 24.82 2.80 -15.34
N PHE A 205 23.59 2.41 -15.00
CA PHE A 205 22.94 1.23 -15.56
C PHE A 205 21.56 1.57 -16.13
N LEU A 206 21.37 1.26 -17.41
CA LEU A 206 20.11 1.41 -18.14
C LEU A 206 19.66 0.03 -18.63
N VAL A 207 18.37 -0.25 -18.56
CA VAL A 207 17.78 -1.41 -19.25
C VAL A 207 16.93 -0.89 -20.39
N ILE A 208 17.20 -1.36 -21.61
CA ILE A 208 16.41 -0.99 -22.79
C ILE A 208 15.57 -2.16 -23.25
N ASN A 209 14.53 -1.81 -23.99
CA ASN A 209 13.69 -2.80 -24.61
C ASN A 209 14.35 -3.29 -25.89
N PRO A 210 14.33 -4.60 -26.13
CA PRO A 210 14.67 -5.13 -27.44
C PRO A 210 13.80 -4.47 -28.51
N PRO A 211 14.36 -4.08 -29.67
CA PRO A 211 13.58 -3.68 -30.83
C PRO A 211 12.56 -4.75 -31.21
N GLU A 212 11.46 -4.35 -31.85
CA GLU A 212 10.49 -5.32 -32.38
C GLU A 212 11.20 -6.30 -33.33
N ASN A 213 10.99 -7.60 -33.12
CA ASN A 213 11.62 -8.70 -33.87
C ASN A 213 13.13 -8.93 -33.66
N SER A 214 13.77 -8.30 -32.67
CA SER A 214 15.17 -8.65 -32.34
C SER A 214 15.26 -10.06 -31.75
N ILE A 215 16.26 -10.83 -32.18
CA ILE A 215 16.60 -12.12 -31.57
C ILE A 215 17.32 -11.83 -30.25
N ILE A 216 16.70 -12.23 -29.14
CA ILE A 216 17.28 -12.06 -27.80
C ILE A 216 18.04 -13.34 -27.45
N PRO A 217 19.35 -13.29 -27.18
CA PRO A 217 20.09 -14.47 -26.75
C PRO A 217 19.58 -14.94 -25.38
N SER A 218 19.69 -16.24 -25.15
CA SER A 218 19.34 -16.87 -23.88
C SER A 218 20.60 -17.36 -23.17
N CYS A 219 20.60 -17.26 -21.84
CA CYS A 219 21.49 -18.02 -20.98
C CYS A 219 20.77 -19.31 -20.53
N GLU A 220 21.41 -20.13 -19.71
CA GLU A 220 20.78 -21.33 -19.12
C GLU A 220 19.52 -21.03 -18.30
N HIS A 221 19.37 -19.76 -17.87
CA HIS A 221 18.24 -19.25 -17.13
C HIS A 221 17.18 -18.56 -18.01
N GLY A 222 17.23 -18.75 -19.33
CA GLY A 222 16.26 -18.18 -20.28
C GLY A 222 16.71 -16.86 -20.93
N PRO A 223 15.77 -16.12 -21.55
CA PRO A 223 16.07 -14.92 -22.32
C PRO A 223 16.75 -13.83 -21.49
N CYS A 224 17.74 -13.17 -22.09
CA CYS A 224 18.52 -12.12 -21.45
C CYS A 224 17.83 -10.75 -21.48
N LEU A 225 18.29 -9.84 -20.61
CA LEU A 225 17.97 -8.41 -20.65
C LEU A 225 19.07 -7.66 -21.39
N ILE A 226 18.71 -6.53 -22.02
CA ILE A 226 19.70 -5.61 -22.61
C ILE A 226 20.05 -4.54 -21.59
N PHE A 227 21.31 -4.52 -21.19
CA PHE A 227 21.84 -3.71 -20.11
C PHE A 227 22.95 -2.79 -20.62
N GLY A 228 22.75 -1.49 -20.44
CA GLY A 228 23.69 -0.44 -20.80
C GLY A 228 24.48 0.02 -19.59
N GLN A 229 25.81 0.02 -19.70
CA GLN A 229 26.69 0.67 -18.74
C GLN A 229 27.15 2.02 -19.30
N LYS A 230 26.90 3.10 -18.57
CA LYS A 230 27.28 4.45 -18.97
C LYS A 230 28.71 4.76 -18.53
N ASN A 231 29.63 4.87 -19.48
CA ASN A 231 31.03 5.23 -19.27
C ASN A 231 31.28 6.63 -19.85
N GLY A 232 30.98 7.69 -19.07
CA GLY A 232 31.07 9.06 -19.56
C GLY A 232 29.98 9.39 -20.58
N ASP A 233 30.36 9.79 -21.80
CA ASP A 233 29.45 10.08 -22.91
C ASP A 233 29.12 8.84 -23.76
N GLU A 234 29.89 7.75 -23.61
CA GLU A 234 29.65 6.49 -24.31
C GLU A 234 28.82 5.53 -23.45
N SER A 235 27.94 4.77 -24.11
CA SER A 235 27.13 3.73 -23.47
C SER A 235 27.44 2.40 -24.14
N THR A 236 27.94 1.44 -23.35
CA THR A 236 28.19 0.08 -23.84
C THR A 236 27.01 -0.81 -23.47
N TRP A 237 26.44 -1.50 -24.45
CA TRP A 237 25.25 -2.33 -24.27
C TRP A 237 25.62 -3.80 -24.30
N HIS A 238 25.04 -4.58 -23.38
CA HIS A 238 25.31 -6.01 -23.23
C HIS A 238 24.01 -6.77 -22.97
N TYR A 239 23.90 -7.97 -23.51
CA TYR A 239 22.95 -8.97 -23.04
C TYR A 239 23.45 -9.58 -21.73
N VAL A 240 22.60 -9.59 -20.70
CA VAL A 240 22.91 -10.13 -19.38
C VAL A 240 21.76 -11.00 -18.87
N CYS A 241 22.05 -11.92 -17.96
CA CYS A 241 21.05 -12.77 -17.34
C CYS A 241 19.91 -11.95 -16.69
N ALA A 242 18.67 -12.35 -16.95
CA ALA A 242 17.47 -11.71 -16.40
C ALA A 242 17.17 -12.11 -14.95
N VAL A 243 17.76 -13.21 -14.48
CA VAL A 243 17.51 -13.77 -13.14
C VAL A 243 18.63 -13.37 -12.18
N TYR A 244 19.88 -13.68 -12.55
CA TYR A 244 21.05 -13.47 -11.71
C TYR A 244 21.86 -12.26 -12.18
N ARG A 245 22.15 -11.34 -11.25
CA ARG A 245 22.88 -10.10 -11.54
C ARG A 245 24.39 -10.23 -11.36
N LYS A 246 24.86 -11.16 -10.53
CA LYS A 246 26.28 -11.36 -10.22
C LYS A 246 26.53 -12.77 -9.65
N GLY A 247 27.58 -13.43 -10.11
CA GLY A 247 28.22 -14.59 -9.46
C GLY A 247 27.61 -15.96 -9.72
N GLU A 248 26.30 -16.06 -10.00
CA GLU A 248 25.66 -17.34 -10.34
C GLU A 248 25.44 -17.54 -11.85
N CYS A 249 25.45 -16.46 -12.63
CA CYS A 249 25.42 -16.53 -14.07
C CYS A 249 26.31 -15.44 -14.64
N ASP A 250 27.43 -15.85 -15.23
CA ASP A 250 28.40 -14.92 -15.85
C ASP A 250 28.10 -14.66 -17.32
N PHE A 251 26.90 -15.05 -17.79
CA PHE A 251 26.47 -14.80 -19.16
C PHE A 251 26.44 -13.29 -19.43
N ARG A 252 27.35 -12.84 -20.28
CA ARG A 252 27.43 -11.48 -20.78
C ARG A 252 27.88 -11.51 -22.23
N ARG A 253 27.11 -10.92 -23.14
CA ARG A 253 27.49 -10.73 -24.55
C ARG A 253 27.31 -9.27 -24.96
N PRO A 254 28.17 -8.69 -25.82
CA PRO A 254 27.91 -7.38 -26.41
C PRO A 254 26.55 -7.35 -27.11
N TYR A 255 25.86 -6.23 -27.02
CA TYR A 255 24.64 -6.00 -27.79
C TYR A 255 25.03 -5.73 -29.25
N LEU A 256 24.62 -6.63 -30.14
CA LEU A 256 24.69 -6.47 -31.59
C LEU A 256 23.28 -6.23 -32.13
N GLU A 257 23.14 -5.42 -33.16
CA GLU A 257 21.87 -5.23 -33.86
C GLU A 257 21.43 -6.54 -34.56
N ALA A 258 20.13 -6.67 -34.80
CA ALA A 258 19.44 -7.96 -35.01
C ALA A 258 19.95 -8.86 -36.15
N SER A 259 20.81 -8.39 -37.05
CA SER A 259 21.34 -9.15 -38.18
C SER A 259 22.47 -10.14 -37.84
N GLU A 260 23.01 -10.12 -36.62
CA GLU A 260 24.21 -10.90 -36.24
C GLU A 260 23.99 -11.83 -35.02
N ALA A 261 22.75 -11.92 -34.51
CA ALA A 261 22.46 -12.71 -33.32
C ALA A 261 22.44 -14.22 -33.64
N GLU A 262 23.44 -14.95 -33.14
CA GLU A 262 23.47 -16.41 -33.17
C GLU A 262 22.27 -17.04 -32.46
N SER A 263 21.90 -18.24 -32.92
CA SER A 263 20.80 -19.04 -32.35
C SER A 263 20.94 -19.21 -30.84
N SER A 264 19.84 -19.03 -30.12
CA SER A 264 19.77 -19.33 -28.68
C SER A 264 20.18 -20.79 -28.42
N PRO A 265 20.89 -21.07 -27.31
CA PRO A 265 21.08 -22.46 -26.89
C PRO A 265 19.71 -23.13 -26.77
N ASN A 266 19.58 -24.36 -27.29
CA ASN A 266 18.40 -25.18 -27.04
C ASN A 266 18.35 -25.49 -25.55
N LEU A 267 17.59 -24.69 -24.80
CA LEU A 267 17.27 -25.00 -23.42
C LEU A 267 16.37 -26.23 -23.45
N GLU A 268 16.90 -27.38 -23.04
CA GLU A 268 16.11 -28.59 -22.90
C GLU A 268 14.91 -28.32 -21.99
N GLU A 269 13.71 -28.62 -22.48
CA GLU A 269 12.48 -28.48 -21.72
C GLU A 269 12.45 -29.56 -20.63
N LYS A 270 12.97 -29.24 -19.44
CA LYS A 270 12.94 -30.15 -18.29
C LYS A 270 11.51 -30.28 -17.77
N ASP A 271 11.02 -31.52 -17.59
CA ASP A 271 9.70 -31.77 -16.98
C ASP A 271 9.68 -31.21 -15.54
N PRO A 272 8.87 -30.18 -15.24
CA PRO A 272 8.81 -29.60 -13.90
C PRO A 272 8.12 -30.52 -12.87
N ARG A 273 7.66 -31.72 -13.27
CA ARG A 273 6.99 -32.70 -12.39
C ARG A 273 5.76 -32.11 -11.68
N TYR A 274 4.97 -31.30 -12.38
CA TYR A 274 3.81 -30.61 -11.82
C TYR A 274 2.88 -31.57 -11.04
N GLY A 275 2.66 -31.26 -9.76
CA GLY A 275 1.77 -32.00 -8.88
C GLY A 275 2.22 -33.43 -8.57
N ALA A 276 3.49 -33.80 -8.79
CA ALA A 276 4.00 -35.14 -8.50
C ALA A 276 3.76 -35.57 -7.05
N ILE A 277 4.04 -34.69 -6.08
CA ILE A 277 3.78 -34.94 -4.65
C ILE A 277 2.28 -35.12 -4.41
N LEU A 278 1.41 -34.34 -5.07
CA LEU A 278 -0.04 -34.48 -4.92
C LEU A 278 -0.57 -35.80 -5.49
N LYS A 279 0.01 -36.29 -6.58
CA LYS A 279 -0.34 -37.60 -7.17
C LYS A 279 0.11 -38.73 -6.26
N LYS A 280 1.37 -38.71 -5.81
CA LYS A 280 1.94 -39.71 -4.89
C LYS A 280 1.23 -39.72 -3.53
N LEU A 281 0.78 -38.56 -3.05
CA LEU A 281 0.04 -38.47 -1.79
C LEU A 281 -1.29 -39.24 -1.82
N LYS A 282 -1.89 -39.43 -3.00
CA LYS A 282 -3.12 -40.21 -3.17
C LYS A 282 -2.86 -41.72 -3.06
N THR A 283 -1.65 -42.19 -3.34
CA THR A 283 -1.30 -43.61 -3.27
C THR A 283 -0.87 -44.04 -1.87
N ILE A 284 -0.42 -43.10 -1.03
CA ILE A 284 0.00 -43.38 0.35
C ILE A 284 -1.22 -43.47 1.29
N PRO A 285 -1.42 -44.57 2.05
CA PRO A 285 -2.53 -44.73 2.99
C PRO A 285 -2.62 -43.64 4.05
N LYS A 286 -3.86 -43.27 4.47
CA LYS A 286 -4.09 -42.16 5.40
C LYS A 286 -3.45 -42.36 6.79
N SER A 287 -3.29 -43.60 7.23
CA SER A 287 -2.66 -43.99 8.49
C SER A 287 -1.13 -43.91 8.45
N SER A 288 -0.53 -43.98 7.26
CA SER A 288 0.92 -44.03 7.12
C SER A 288 1.57 -42.69 7.49
N LYS A 289 2.78 -42.78 8.05
CA LYS A 289 3.66 -41.62 8.20
C LYS A 289 4.12 -41.16 6.82
N ILE A 290 4.50 -39.89 6.70
CA ILE A 290 5.00 -39.32 5.46
C ILE A 290 6.34 -38.68 5.74
N LEU A 291 7.34 -39.11 5.00
CA LEU A 291 8.65 -38.50 4.92
C LEU A 291 8.69 -37.59 3.71
N PHE A 292 9.17 -36.36 3.87
CA PHE A 292 9.49 -35.46 2.77
C PHE A 292 11.00 -35.31 2.65
N CYS A 293 11.51 -35.51 1.43
CA CYS A 293 12.90 -35.30 1.08
C CYS A 293 13.05 -34.02 0.27
N ALA A 294 13.83 -33.06 0.78
CA ALA A 294 14.13 -31.82 0.07
C ALA A 294 15.12 -32.01 -1.10
N GLU A 295 15.95 -33.05 -1.04
CA GLU A 295 16.95 -33.35 -2.07
C GLU A 295 16.28 -33.98 -3.31
N CYS A 296 15.45 -35.00 -3.12
CA CYS A 296 14.66 -35.61 -4.20
C CYS A 296 13.40 -34.82 -4.58
N MET A 297 13.03 -33.81 -3.79
CA MET A 297 11.80 -33.04 -3.94
C MET A 297 10.55 -33.93 -4.04
N ASP A 298 10.44 -34.91 -3.14
CA ASP A 298 9.38 -35.93 -3.18
C ASP A 298 9.01 -36.45 -1.77
N ILE A 299 7.95 -37.24 -1.68
CA ILE A 299 7.45 -37.86 -0.44
C ILE A 299 7.57 -39.38 -0.45
N PHE A 300 7.70 -39.98 0.73
CA PHE A 300 7.87 -41.42 0.94
C PHE A 300 7.10 -41.89 2.17
N GLU A 301 6.74 -43.18 2.22
CA GLU A 301 5.88 -43.72 3.28
C GLU A 301 6.66 -44.02 4.58
N ASN A 302 7.83 -44.66 4.48
CA ASN A 302 8.51 -45.18 5.68
C ASN A 302 10.03 -45.05 5.67
N LYS A 303 10.67 -45.23 4.50
CA LYS A 303 12.13 -45.17 4.37
C LYS A 303 12.51 -44.50 3.06
N HIS A 304 13.57 -43.73 3.10
CA HIS A 304 14.21 -43.13 1.94
C HIS A 304 15.69 -42.91 2.28
N PRO A 305 16.64 -43.19 1.37
CA PRO A 305 18.07 -43.07 1.66
C PRO A 305 18.54 -41.67 2.06
N CYS A 306 17.96 -40.62 1.48
CA CYS A 306 18.33 -39.23 1.80
C CYS A 306 17.76 -38.76 3.15
N VAL A 307 18.33 -37.68 3.68
CA VAL A 307 17.82 -37.03 4.89
C VAL A 307 16.40 -36.50 4.65
N CYS A 308 15.45 -36.97 5.46
CA CYS A 308 14.04 -36.64 5.34
C CYS A 308 13.48 -36.04 6.63
N GLN A 309 12.42 -35.26 6.48
CA GLN A 309 11.60 -34.78 7.60
C GLN A 309 10.23 -35.44 7.62
N TYR A 310 9.73 -35.79 8.80
CA TYR A 310 8.35 -36.23 8.97
C TYR A 310 7.40 -35.04 8.78
N VAL A 311 6.40 -35.22 7.92
CA VAL A 311 5.43 -34.17 7.59
C VAL A 311 3.99 -34.67 7.67
N LYS A 312 3.10 -33.80 8.14
CA LYS A 312 1.66 -34.00 8.04
C LYS A 312 1.19 -33.69 6.61
N ARG A 313 0.11 -34.36 6.18
CA ARG A 313 -0.54 -34.08 4.88
C ARG A 313 -0.91 -32.61 4.69
N SER A 314 -1.26 -31.91 5.78
CA SER A 314 -1.57 -30.47 5.75
C SER A 314 -0.34 -29.60 5.47
N GLN A 315 0.85 -29.99 5.93
CA GLN A 315 2.09 -29.24 5.72
C GLN A 315 2.55 -29.27 4.26
N LEU A 316 2.24 -30.34 3.52
CA LEU A 316 2.50 -30.43 2.07
C LEU A 316 1.73 -29.38 1.23
N ARG A 317 0.73 -28.71 1.82
CA ARG A 317 0.03 -27.59 1.17
C ARG A 317 0.72 -26.24 1.43
N GLN A 318 1.83 -26.24 2.17
CA GLN A 318 2.57 -25.05 2.59
C GLN A 318 4.08 -25.21 2.33
N PRO A 319 4.51 -25.46 1.08
CA PRO A 319 5.91 -25.70 0.73
C PRO A 319 6.89 -24.61 1.21
N SER A 320 6.48 -23.34 1.31
CA SER A 320 7.30 -22.26 1.87
C SER A 320 7.65 -22.41 3.36
N ARG A 321 7.11 -23.43 4.04
CA ARG A 321 7.49 -23.85 5.40
C ARG A 321 8.30 -25.14 5.44
N LEU A 322 8.43 -25.83 4.30
CA LEU A 322 9.16 -27.09 4.15
C LEU A 322 10.49 -26.89 3.42
N LEU A 323 10.52 -25.96 2.47
CA LEU A 323 11.69 -25.61 1.67
C LEU A 323 12.47 -24.49 2.35
N SER A 324 13.80 -24.59 2.31
CA SER A 324 14.66 -23.46 2.63
C SER A 324 14.47 -22.34 1.60
N ALA A 325 14.37 -21.11 2.08
CA ALA A 325 14.28 -19.94 1.22
C ALA A 325 15.60 -19.74 0.46
N LEU A 326 15.50 -19.42 -0.84
CA LEU A 326 16.66 -19.04 -1.66
C LEU A 326 16.96 -17.56 -1.43
N GLU A 327 17.77 -17.26 -0.41
CA GLU A 327 18.00 -15.88 0.07
C GLU A 327 19.08 -15.12 -0.71
N ASN A 328 19.62 -15.67 -1.80
CA ASN A 328 20.65 -14.98 -2.57
C ASN A 328 20.11 -13.65 -3.13
N GLN A 329 20.64 -12.54 -2.61
CA GLN A 329 20.19 -11.18 -2.95
C GLN A 329 20.43 -10.79 -4.42
N ASN A 330 21.31 -11.52 -5.11
CA ASN A 330 21.68 -11.28 -6.51
C ASN A 330 20.84 -12.10 -7.52
N GLY A 331 19.97 -12.98 -7.04
CA GLY A 331 19.13 -13.85 -7.87
C GLY A 331 17.68 -13.86 -7.37
N GLU A 332 17.30 -14.96 -6.74
CA GLU A 332 15.94 -15.27 -6.30
C GLU A 332 15.45 -14.32 -5.20
N ALA A 333 16.34 -13.99 -4.24
CA ALA A 333 16.07 -13.13 -3.09
C ALA A 333 14.70 -13.40 -2.46
N GLN A 334 14.42 -14.68 -2.17
CA GLN A 334 13.12 -15.15 -1.72
C GLN A 334 12.84 -14.71 -0.29
N TYR A 335 12.14 -13.58 -0.15
CA TYR A 335 11.65 -13.12 1.14
C TYR A 335 10.19 -13.54 1.32
N LEU A 336 9.90 -14.23 2.41
CA LEU A 336 8.58 -14.78 2.69
C LEU A 336 7.82 -13.84 3.62
N PHE A 337 6.62 -13.41 3.19
CA PHE A 337 5.78 -12.55 3.99
C PHE A 337 5.56 -13.07 5.41
N SER A 338 5.55 -12.14 6.37
CA SER A 338 5.10 -12.39 7.73
C SER A 338 3.63 -12.74 7.77
N LYS A 339 3.20 -13.39 8.86
CA LYS A 339 1.80 -13.72 9.08
C LYS A 339 0.92 -12.48 9.09
N GLU A 340 1.34 -11.43 9.78
CA GLU A 340 0.60 -10.17 9.90
C GLU A 340 0.40 -9.52 8.53
N SER A 341 1.44 -9.50 7.69
CA SER A 341 1.35 -8.95 6.33
C SER A 341 0.45 -9.80 5.44
N LEU A 342 0.54 -11.12 5.52
CA LEU A 342 -0.33 -12.03 4.78
C LEU A 342 -1.79 -11.85 5.15
N ASP A 343 -2.10 -11.72 6.43
CA ASP A 343 -3.47 -11.52 6.91
C ASP A 343 -4.06 -10.23 6.34
N GLN A 344 -3.28 -9.13 6.31
CA GLN A 344 -3.71 -7.86 5.70
C GLN A 344 -3.88 -7.94 4.18
N ILE A 345 -2.96 -8.60 3.47
CA ILE A 345 -3.08 -8.82 2.02
C ILE A 345 -4.32 -9.69 1.73
N CYS A 346 -4.59 -10.69 2.55
CA CYS A 346 -5.78 -11.52 2.43
C CYS A 346 -7.07 -10.70 2.63
N LEU A 347 -7.13 -9.85 3.65
CA LEU A 347 -8.28 -8.96 3.86
C LEU A 347 -8.48 -7.99 2.69
N MET A 348 -7.39 -7.48 2.12
CA MET A 348 -7.43 -6.63 0.92
C MET A 348 -8.04 -7.36 -0.28
N ILE A 349 -7.60 -8.60 -0.55
CA ILE A 349 -8.11 -9.43 -1.65
C ILE A 349 -9.59 -9.72 -1.45
N LEU A 350 -9.98 -10.14 -0.25
CA LEU A 350 -11.37 -10.41 0.11
C LEU A 350 -12.26 -9.18 -0.13
N SER A 351 -11.78 -7.99 0.26
CA SER A 351 -12.50 -6.72 0.11
C SER A 351 -12.57 -6.22 -1.35
N SER A 352 -11.65 -6.68 -2.22
CA SER A 352 -11.66 -6.31 -3.65
C SER A 352 -12.65 -7.08 -4.51
N THR A 353 -13.24 -8.15 -3.97
CA THR A 353 -14.22 -9.02 -4.67
C THR A 353 -13.74 -9.51 -6.04
N VAL A 354 -12.43 -9.75 -6.20
CA VAL A 354 -11.85 -10.27 -7.45
C VAL A 354 -12.09 -11.77 -7.56
N ASP A 355 -12.29 -12.26 -8.79
CA ASP A 355 -12.55 -13.67 -9.05
C ASP A 355 -11.27 -14.50 -8.94
N ALA A 356 -10.14 -13.88 -9.27
CA ALA A 356 -8.86 -14.56 -9.33
C ALA A 356 -7.66 -13.69 -8.94
N VAL A 357 -6.64 -14.35 -8.40
CA VAL A 357 -5.35 -13.74 -8.04
C VAL A 357 -4.21 -14.48 -8.73
N VAL A 358 -3.37 -13.73 -9.44
CA VAL A 358 -2.08 -14.20 -9.97
C VAL A 358 -0.98 -13.74 -9.03
N CYS A 359 -0.33 -14.68 -8.34
CA CYS A 359 0.82 -14.43 -7.49
C CYS A 359 2.09 -14.51 -8.34
N VAL A 360 2.87 -13.44 -8.42
CA VAL A 360 4.14 -13.38 -9.16
C VAL A 360 5.29 -13.26 -8.17
N GLY A 361 6.09 -14.31 -8.01
CA GLY A 361 7.17 -14.37 -7.02
C GLY A 361 6.69 -14.39 -5.56
N ALA A 362 5.44 -14.79 -5.31
CA ALA A 362 4.81 -14.72 -3.99
C ALA A 362 4.27 -16.10 -3.54
N PRO A 363 5.14 -17.11 -3.33
CA PRO A 363 4.71 -18.49 -3.10
C PRO A 363 3.90 -18.64 -1.79
N ARG A 364 4.33 -17.99 -0.71
CA ARG A 364 3.64 -18.07 0.59
C ARG A 364 2.25 -17.41 0.57
N LEU A 365 2.06 -16.37 -0.26
CA LEU A 365 0.74 -15.80 -0.50
C LEU A 365 -0.15 -16.80 -1.25
N TYR A 366 0.34 -17.37 -2.35
CA TYR A 366 -0.37 -18.39 -3.11
C TYR A 366 -0.83 -19.57 -2.23
N GLU A 367 0.06 -20.10 -1.38
CA GLU A 367 -0.28 -21.18 -0.43
C GLU A 367 -1.37 -20.78 0.55
N THR A 368 -1.30 -19.55 1.05
CA THR A 368 -2.25 -19.03 2.03
C THR A 368 -3.62 -18.89 1.38
N LEU A 369 -3.71 -18.25 0.22
CA LEU A 369 -4.96 -18.05 -0.52
C LEU A 369 -5.60 -19.37 -0.92
N ARG A 370 -4.83 -20.32 -1.47
CA ARG A 370 -5.31 -21.65 -1.85
C ARG A 370 -5.95 -22.41 -0.67
N ARG A 371 -5.51 -22.11 0.56
CA ARG A 371 -6.02 -22.74 1.79
C ARG A 371 -7.19 -21.97 2.40
N SER A 372 -7.14 -20.64 2.43
CA SER A 372 -8.11 -19.81 3.16
C SER A 372 -9.26 -19.28 2.29
N MET A 373 -9.08 -19.17 0.97
CA MET A 373 -10.04 -18.53 0.07
C MET A 373 -10.49 -19.47 -1.05
N LYS A 374 -11.53 -20.25 -0.78
CA LYS A 374 -12.09 -21.18 -1.78
C LYS A 374 -12.84 -20.51 -2.94
N HIS A 375 -13.26 -19.26 -2.75
CA HIS A 375 -14.02 -18.48 -3.75
C HIS A 375 -13.13 -17.71 -4.73
N VAL A 376 -11.83 -17.57 -4.43
CA VAL A 376 -10.86 -16.90 -5.31
C VAL A 376 -10.01 -17.95 -5.97
N ASP A 377 -9.97 -17.93 -7.30
CA ASP A 377 -9.07 -18.82 -8.04
C ASP A 377 -7.64 -18.27 -8.03
N VAL A 378 -6.64 -19.12 -7.89
CA VAL A 378 -5.24 -18.69 -7.70
C VAL A 378 -4.28 -19.37 -8.65
N PHE A 379 -3.32 -18.59 -9.16
CA PHE A 379 -2.24 -19.06 -10.02
C PHE A 379 -0.90 -18.49 -9.54
N LEU A 380 0.13 -19.33 -9.45
CA LEU A 380 1.49 -18.93 -9.09
C LEU A 380 2.38 -18.90 -10.34
N LEU A 381 2.99 -17.74 -10.58
CA LEU A 381 4.09 -17.55 -11.51
C LEU A 381 5.35 -17.35 -10.67
N ASP A 382 6.28 -18.29 -10.71
CA ASP A 382 7.53 -18.21 -9.95
C ASP A 382 8.68 -18.77 -10.77
N TYR A 383 9.89 -18.28 -10.52
CA TYR A 383 11.08 -18.85 -11.14
C TYR A 383 11.48 -20.17 -10.44
N ASP A 384 11.22 -20.29 -9.15
CA ASP A 384 11.59 -21.46 -8.34
C ASP A 384 10.73 -22.69 -8.67
N THR A 385 11.31 -23.62 -9.44
CA THR A 385 10.66 -24.87 -9.86
C THR A 385 10.40 -25.84 -8.73
N ARG A 386 11.00 -25.66 -7.54
CA ARG A 386 10.78 -26.53 -6.38
C ARG A 386 9.33 -26.50 -5.90
N TYR A 387 8.54 -25.49 -6.27
CA TYR A 387 7.11 -25.43 -6.00
C TYR A 387 6.24 -26.29 -6.95
N ALA A 388 6.78 -26.71 -8.10
CA ALA A 388 6.04 -27.44 -9.12
C ALA A 388 5.49 -28.79 -8.62
N PRO A 389 6.24 -29.64 -7.88
CA PRO A 389 5.72 -30.90 -7.36
C PRO A 389 4.52 -30.75 -6.41
N PHE A 390 4.40 -29.61 -5.73
CA PHE A 390 3.32 -29.30 -4.78
C PHE A 390 2.06 -28.69 -5.42
N SER A 391 2.14 -28.30 -6.70
CA SER A 391 1.09 -27.54 -7.38
C SER A 391 0.66 -28.21 -8.69
N PRO A 392 -0.66 -28.32 -8.95
CA PRO A 392 -1.14 -28.78 -10.25
C PRO A 392 -0.65 -27.86 -11.38
N ALA A 393 -0.44 -28.41 -12.57
CA ALA A 393 0.00 -27.65 -13.75
C ALA A 393 -0.97 -26.50 -14.13
N LEU A 394 -2.23 -26.58 -13.71
CA LEU A 394 -3.25 -25.53 -13.90
C LEU A 394 -3.17 -24.38 -12.87
N LYS A 395 -2.23 -24.45 -11.92
CA LYS A 395 -2.09 -23.48 -10.81
C LYS A 395 -0.67 -22.95 -10.66
N PHE A 396 0.29 -23.47 -11.41
CA PHE A 396 1.69 -23.08 -11.34
C PHE A 396 2.31 -23.07 -12.74
N ALA A 397 3.21 -22.11 -12.96
CA ALA A 397 4.11 -22.11 -14.11
C ALA A 397 5.47 -21.58 -13.67
N GLN A 398 6.54 -22.24 -14.13
CA GLN A 398 7.87 -21.65 -14.06
C GLN A 398 7.91 -20.43 -14.97
N TYR A 399 8.26 -19.27 -14.42
CA TYR A 399 8.11 -17.98 -15.08
C TYR A 399 9.20 -17.00 -14.68
N SER A 400 9.81 -16.34 -15.67
CA SER A 400 10.75 -15.24 -15.46
C SER A 400 10.04 -13.89 -15.54
N MET A 401 10.01 -13.18 -14.41
CA MET A 401 9.23 -11.95 -14.26
C MET A 401 9.78 -10.72 -14.98
N LEU A 402 11.07 -10.68 -15.35
CA LEU A 402 11.66 -9.51 -16.03
C LEU A 402 11.58 -9.57 -17.55
N VAL A 403 11.45 -10.77 -18.10
CA VAL A 403 11.39 -10.98 -19.56
C VAL A 403 10.06 -11.56 -20.04
N HIS A 404 9.11 -11.81 -19.12
CA HIS A 404 7.82 -12.42 -19.43
C HIS A 404 7.98 -13.76 -20.19
N HIS A 405 8.81 -14.64 -19.63
CA HIS A 405 9.13 -15.93 -20.25
C HIS A 405 8.55 -17.10 -19.46
N PHE A 406 7.95 -18.06 -20.16
CA PHE A 406 7.46 -19.32 -19.62
C PHE A 406 8.38 -20.45 -20.10
N TYR A 407 8.91 -21.26 -19.19
CA TYR A 407 9.87 -22.32 -19.52
C TYR A 407 9.19 -23.62 -20.00
N ASP A 408 7.88 -23.74 -19.79
CA ASP A 408 7.05 -24.82 -20.32
C ASP A 408 6.10 -24.22 -21.37
N GLY A 409 6.22 -24.69 -22.62
CA GLY A 409 5.42 -24.19 -23.74
C GLY A 409 3.91 -24.37 -23.53
N LYS A 410 3.52 -25.43 -22.81
CA LYS A 410 2.12 -25.68 -22.42
C LYS A 410 1.69 -24.78 -21.25
N ALA A 411 2.62 -24.29 -20.42
CA ALA A 411 2.29 -23.43 -19.28
C ALA A 411 1.71 -22.09 -19.71
N LYS A 412 2.25 -21.46 -20.76
CA LYS A 412 1.69 -20.22 -21.31
C LYS A 412 0.23 -20.40 -21.73
N ARG A 413 -0.10 -21.52 -22.38
CA ARG A 413 -1.48 -21.86 -22.77
C ARG A 413 -2.39 -22.07 -21.56
N ARG A 414 -1.93 -22.78 -20.53
CA ARG A 414 -2.69 -22.97 -19.29
C ARG A 414 -2.93 -21.65 -18.57
N PHE A 415 -1.94 -20.76 -18.54
CA PHE A 415 -2.06 -19.43 -17.98
C PHE A 415 -3.04 -18.55 -18.77
N ARG A 416 -2.98 -18.50 -20.10
CA ARG A 416 -3.99 -17.81 -20.92
C ARG A 416 -5.40 -18.34 -20.70
N THR A 417 -5.55 -19.66 -20.51
CA THR A 417 -6.83 -20.28 -20.16
C THR A 417 -7.33 -19.82 -18.79
N PHE A 418 -6.42 -19.70 -17.81
CA PHE A 418 -6.73 -19.13 -16.50
C PHE A 418 -7.19 -17.68 -16.62
N LEU A 419 -6.48 -16.83 -17.37
CA LEU A 419 -6.88 -15.44 -17.59
C LEU A 419 -8.28 -15.33 -18.22
N LYS A 420 -8.51 -16.05 -19.32
CA LYS A 420 -9.79 -16.04 -20.05
C LYS A 420 -11.00 -16.46 -19.20
N LYS A 421 -10.77 -17.32 -18.19
CA LYS A 421 -11.83 -17.85 -17.33
C LYS A 421 -12.44 -16.78 -16.41
N HIS A 422 -11.71 -15.72 -16.08
CA HIS A 422 -12.05 -14.81 -14.98
C HIS A 422 -12.27 -13.39 -15.48
N SER A 423 -13.34 -12.72 -15.04
CA SER A 423 -13.67 -11.37 -15.50
C SER A 423 -12.99 -10.29 -14.66
N SER A 424 -12.64 -10.58 -13.40
CA SER A 424 -11.89 -9.67 -12.53
C SER A 424 -10.67 -10.36 -11.95
N ILE A 425 -9.48 -9.83 -12.26
CA ILE A 425 -8.21 -10.41 -11.81
C ILE A 425 -7.33 -9.39 -11.07
N LEU A 426 -6.61 -9.88 -10.07
CA LEU A 426 -5.58 -9.12 -9.38
C LEU A 426 -4.22 -9.82 -9.55
N VAL A 427 -3.25 -9.11 -10.11
CA VAL A 427 -1.86 -9.56 -10.19
C VAL A 427 -1.07 -8.95 -9.04
N ILE A 428 -0.63 -9.79 -8.10
CA ILE A 428 0.21 -9.38 -6.96
C ILE A 428 1.63 -9.84 -7.22
N CYS A 429 2.57 -8.89 -7.26
CA CYS A 429 3.98 -9.14 -7.48
C CYS A 429 4.81 -8.77 -6.25
N ASP A 430 5.64 -9.71 -5.81
CA ASP A 430 6.61 -9.56 -4.74
C ASP A 430 8.02 -9.86 -5.29
N PRO A 431 8.62 -8.90 -6.02
CA PRO A 431 9.89 -9.13 -6.69
C PRO A 431 11.08 -8.89 -5.74
N PRO A 432 12.29 -9.35 -6.11
CA PRO A 432 13.52 -9.00 -5.39
C PRO A 432 13.69 -7.48 -5.18
N PHE A 433 14.17 -7.02 -4.02
CA PHE A 433 14.23 -5.57 -3.74
C PHE A 433 15.13 -4.76 -4.68
N GLY A 434 16.17 -5.38 -5.24
CA GLY A 434 17.07 -4.75 -6.22
C GLY A 434 16.61 -4.91 -7.67
N VAL A 435 15.38 -5.37 -7.92
CA VAL A 435 14.88 -5.65 -9.26
C VAL A 435 14.85 -4.41 -10.15
N PHE A 436 15.11 -4.60 -11.45
CA PHE A 436 14.86 -3.56 -12.44
C PHE A 436 13.35 -3.38 -12.61
N ILE A 437 12.83 -2.23 -12.20
CA ILE A 437 11.39 -1.98 -12.18
C ILE A 437 10.83 -1.83 -13.59
N GLU A 438 11.58 -1.22 -14.50
CA GLU A 438 11.11 -0.97 -15.86
C GLU A 438 10.76 -2.27 -16.61
N PRO A 439 11.62 -3.31 -16.67
CA PRO A 439 11.26 -4.61 -17.23
C PRO A 439 10.10 -5.30 -16.50
N LEU A 440 10.07 -5.22 -15.16
CA LEU A 440 8.98 -5.81 -14.38
C LEU A 440 7.61 -5.19 -14.75
N LEU A 441 7.55 -3.86 -14.84
CA LEU A 441 6.33 -3.14 -15.23
C LEU A 441 5.88 -3.54 -16.64
N GLN A 442 6.81 -3.80 -17.56
CA GLN A 442 6.49 -4.27 -18.89
C GLN A 442 5.94 -5.68 -18.90
N SER A 443 6.52 -6.60 -18.13
CA SER A 443 5.99 -7.96 -18.00
C SER A 443 4.56 -7.97 -17.45
N ILE A 444 4.28 -7.16 -16.43
CA ILE A 444 2.91 -7.00 -15.93
C ILE A 444 2.01 -6.31 -16.97
N GLY A 445 2.54 -5.35 -17.72
CA GLY A 445 1.87 -4.73 -18.87
C GLY A 445 1.50 -5.73 -19.97
N LYS A 446 2.37 -6.70 -20.27
CA LYS A 446 2.09 -7.80 -21.21
C LYS A 446 0.97 -8.69 -20.69
N ILE A 447 1.00 -9.08 -19.41
CA ILE A 447 -0.10 -9.86 -18.79
C ILE A 447 -1.43 -9.09 -18.88
N LYS A 448 -1.41 -7.77 -18.62
CA LYS A 448 -2.59 -6.91 -18.75
C LYS A 448 -3.09 -6.86 -20.20
N ALA A 449 -2.20 -6.68 -21.18
CA ALA A 449 -2.56 -6.67 -22.59
C ALA A 449 -3.16 -8.01 -23.05
N GLU A 450 -2.58 -9.14 -22.62
CA GLU A 450 -3.13 -10.48 -22.89
C GLU A 450 -4.53 -10.65 -22.27
N PHE A 451 -4.75 -10.15 -21.05
CA PHE A 451 -6.06 -10.17 -20.41
C PHE A 451 -7.08 -9.31 -21.17
N GLU A 452 -6.72 -8.08 -21.54
CA GLU A 452 -7.58 -7.17 -22.30
C GLU A 452 -7.92 -7.74 -23.69
N GLU A 453 -6.96 -8.39 -24.36
CA GLU A 453 -7.17 -9.10 -25.63
C GLU A 453 -8.19 -10.24 -25.48
N LEU A 454 -8.01 -11.11 -24.47
CA LEU A 454 -8.89 -12.25 -24.21
C LEU A 454 -10.33 -11.81 -23.86
N HIS A 455 -10.49 -10.62 -23.30
CA HIS A 455 -11.77 -10.06 -22.86
C HIS A 455 -12.27 -8.91 -23.75
N ALA A 456 -11.77 -8.75 -24.97
CA ALA A 456 -12.15 -7.66 -25.88
C ALA A 456 -13.67 -7.59 -26.18
N LYS A 457 -14.40 -8.71 -26.01
CA LYS A 457 -15.85 -8.81 -26.19
C LYS A 457 -16.64 -8.91 -24.87
N SER A 458 -15.97 -8.86 -23.72
CA SER A 458 -16.62 -8.97 -22.41
C SER A 458 -17.16 -7.62 -21.95
N GLU A 459 -18.33 -7.63 -21.33
CA GLU A 459 -18.85 -6.45 -20.65
C GLU A 459 -18.18 -6.33 -19.27
N ASN A 460 -17.29 -5.35 -19.11
CA ASN A 460 -16.62 -4.96 -17.87
C ASN A 460 -15.52 -5.90 -17.30
N PRO A 461 -14.52 -6.33 -18.08
CA PRO A 461 -13.34 -6.99 -17.51
C PRO A 461 -12.52 -6.00 -16.65
N VAL A 462 -12.03 -6.46 -15.50
CA VAL A 462 -11.27 -5.62 -14.57
C VAL A 462 -9.90 -6.24 -14.29
N PHE A 463 -8.86 -5.42 -14.51
CA PHE A 463 -7.48 -5.78 -14.21
C PHE A 463 -6.93 -4.88 -13.10
N TYR A 464 -6.52 -5.51 -12.01
CA TYR A 464 -5.78 -4.85 -10.95
C TYR A 464 -4.33 -5.35 -10.92
N GLY A 465 -3.41 -4.42 -10.69
CA GLY A 465 -2.03 -4.73 -10.36
C GLY A 465 -1.70 -4.28 -8.94
N CYS A 466 -0.82 -5.03 -8.30
CA CYS A 466 -0.34 -4.77 -6.96
C CYS A 466 1.14 -5.14 -6.88
N PHE A 467 1.98 -4.16 -6.62
CA PHE A 467 3.43 -4.34 -6.46
C PHE A 467 3.81 -4.14 -5.00
N VAL A 468 4.51 -5.11 -4.43
CA VAL A 468 5.05 -5.04 -3.08
C VAL A 468 6.51 -4.64 -3.18
N LEU A 469 6.80 -3.35 -2.92
CA LEU A 469 8.10 -2.75 -3.24
C LEU A 469 8.57 -1.78 -2.16
N PRO A 470 9.89 -1.57 -2.00
CA PRO A 470 10.40 -0.47 -1.21
C PRO A 470 9.95 0.88 -1.77
N TYR A 471 9.47 1.79 -0.91
CA TYR A 471 8.82 3.03 -1.36
C TYR A 471 9.72 3.96 -2.19
N PHE A 472 11.04 3.82 -2.09
CA PHE A 472 12.01 4.60 -2.84
C PHE A 472 12.16 4.13 -4.30
N VAL A 473 11.82 2.85 -4.58
CA VAL A 473 11.78 2.28 -5.94
C VAL A 473 10.36 2.34 -6.51
N GLY A 474 9.32 2.13 -5.69
CA GLY A 474 7.92 2.20 -6.13
C GLY A 474 7.47 3.55 -6.70
N LYS A 475 8.28 4.62 -6.53
CA LYS A 475 8.09 5.90 -7.23
C LYS A 475 8.06 5.74 -8.77
N HIS A 476 8.69 4.70 -9.33
CA HIS A 476 8.69 4.43 -10.77
C HIS A 476 7.31 3.92 -11.21
N VAL A 477 6.68 3.03 -10.42
CA VAL A 477 5.28 2.57 -10.64
C VAL A 477 4.32 3.76 -10.74
N LEU A 478 4.38 4.66 -9.73
CA LEU A 478 3.50 5.84 -9.68
C LEU A 478 3.73 6.85 -10.82
N LYS A 479 4.93 6.85 -11.42
CA LYS A 479 5.25 7.70 -12.58
C LYS A 479 4.74 7.07 -13.88
N SER A 480 4.88 5.75 -14.01
CA SER A 480 4.49 5.01 -15.21
C SER A 480 2.97 4.93 -15.36
N ASP A 481 2.23 4.76 -14.25
CA ASP A 481 0.77 4.70 -14.28
C ASP A 481 0.17 5.47 -13.09
N ALA A 482 -0.52 6.57 -13.41
CA ALA A 482 -1.14 7.46 -12.43
C ALA A 482 -2.39 6.86 -11.74
N SER A 483 -2.90 5.71 -12.21
CA SER A 483 -3.98 4.99 -11.53
C SER A 483 -3.51 4.28 -10.25
N TYR A 484 -2.20 4.04 -10.12
CA TYR A 484 -1.62 3.43 -8.94
C TYR A 484 -1.47 4.44 -7.80
N TRP A 485 -1.67 3.95 -6.58
CA TRP A 485 -1.40 4.68 -5.35
C TRP A 485 -0.61 3.81 -4.38
N MET A 486 0.07 4.47 -3.42
CA MET A 486 0.86 3.82 -2.40
C MET A 486 0.07 3.73 -1.09
N SER A 487 -0.06 2.51 -0.57
CA SER A 487 -0.57 2.24 0.78
C SER A 487 0.47 2.61 1.84
N ASP A 488 0.00 3.05 3.00
CA ASP A 488 0.86 3.27 4.17
C ASP A 488 1.15 1.96 4.93
N LEU A 489 0.43 0.87 4.61
CA LEU A 489 0.65 -0.46 5.18
C LEU A 489 2.12 -0.87 4.99
N LYS A 490 2.81 -1.08 6.11
CA LYS A 490 4.18 -1.58 6.14
C LYS A 490 4.17 -3.10 5.99
N ILE A 491 4.77 -3.60 4.93
CA ILE A 491 4.89 -5.05 4.68
C ILE A 491 6.16 -5.58 5.33
N THR A 492 6.05 -6.69 6.06
CA THR A 492 7.17 -7.35 6.73
C THR A 492 7.36 -8.79 6.27
N TYR A 493 8.58 -9.30 6.47
CA TYR A 493 9.02 -10.61 6.00
C TYR A 493 9.69 -11.38 7.13
N ASP A 494 9.39 -12.68 7.27
CA ASP A 494 9.91 -13.51 8.37
C ASP A 494 11.44 -13.68 8.30
N ASN A 495 11.97 -13.84 7.08
CA ASN A 495 13.36 -14.17 6.84
C ASN A 495 14.23 -12.97 6.41
N HIS A 496 13.79 -11.74 6.71
CA HIS A 496 14.60 -10.54 6.48
C HIS A 496 14.96 -9.83 7.78
N LYS A 497 16.26 -9.73 8.08
CA LYS A 497 16.80 -9.13 9.33
C LYS A 497 16.22 -7.75 9.66
N ASP A 498 16.22 -6.84 8.68
CA ASP A 498 15.67 -5.48 8.89
C ASP A 498 14.17 -5.37 8.61
N PHE A 499 13.69 -5.97 7.53
CA PHE A 499 12.30 -5.80 7.08
C PHE A 499 11.30 -6.73 7.77
N GLY A 500 11.75 -7.60 8.68
CA GLY A 500 10.86 -8.28 9.63
C GLY A 500 10.26 -7.35 10.68
N LYS A 501 10.85 -6.17 10.91
CA LYS A 501 10.37 -5.18 11.90
C LYS A 501 9.55 -4.09 11.21
N PRO A 502 8.27 -3.85 11.58
CA PRO A 502 7.44 -2.83 10.94
C PRO A 502 8.09 -1.43 10.94
N GLY A 503 8.71 -1.02 12.04
CA GLY A 503 9.40 0.28 12.15
C GLY A 503 10.60 0.45 11.21
N LYS A 504 11.16 -0.64 10.67
CA LYS A 504 12.32 -0.63 9.76
C LYS A 504 11.98 -0.98 8.32
N SER A 505 10.82 -1.58 8.06
CA SER A 505 10.47 -1.99 6.69
C SER A 505 10.18 -0.78 5.79
N PRO A 506 10.90 -0.61 4.67
CA PRO A 506 10.59 0.37 3.64
C PRO A 506 9.54 -0.14 2.64
N VAL A 507 9.08 -1.39 2.79
CA VAL A 507 8.24 -2.06 1.79
C VAL A 507 6.78 -1.67 1.96
N ARG A 508 6.14 -1.29 0.84
CA ARG A 508 4.75 -0.83 0.76
C ARG A 508 4.05 -1.50 -0.42
N ILE A 509 2.73 -1.46 -0.39
CA ILE A 509 1.88 -1.86 -1.52
C ILE A 509 1.67 -0.67 -2.46
N PHE A 510 1.88 -0.89 -3.75
CA PHE A 510 1.54 0.00 -4.86
C PHE A 510 0.47 -0.66 -5.71
N THR A 511 -0.76 -0.14 -5.71
CA THR A 511 -1.88 -0.79 -6.40
C THR A 511 -2.82 0.21 -7.03
N ASN A 512 -3.58 -0.22 -8.04
CA ASN A 512 -4.72 0.48 -8.61
C ASN A 512 -6.08 -0.01 -8.08
N LEU A 513 -6.08 -0.88 -7.05
CA LEU A 513 -7.29 -1.26 -6.31
C LEU A 513 -7.96 -0.03 -5.65
N PRO A 514 -9.28 -0.05 -5.40
CA PRO A 514 -9.93 0.99 -4.61
C PRO A 514 -9.29 1.13 -3.22
N LYS A 515 -9.12 2.37 -2.72
CA LYS A 515 -8.54 2.61 -1.40
C LYS A 515 -9.29 1.95 -0.25
N SER A 516 -10.60 1.75 -0.42
CA SER A 516 -11.49 1.09 0.53
C SER A 516 -11.16 -0.39 0.75
N THR A 517 -10.37 -1.03 -0.11
CA THR A 517 -10.01 -2.45 0.06
C THR A 517 -8.98 -2.66 1.17
N ILE A 518 -8.17 -1.64 1.49
CA ILE A 518 -7.16 -1.71 2.55
C ILE A 518 -7.76 -1.13 3.83
N GLN A 519 -8.25 -2.02 4.70
CA GLN A 519 -8.86 -1.67 5.99
C GLN A 519 -7.89 -1.97 7.13
N LEU A 520 -7.39 -0.93 7.81
CA LEU A 520 -6.39 -1.06 8.87
C LEU A 520 -6.93 -0.63 10.24
N SER A 521 -8.25 -0.62 10.43
CA SER A 521 -8.92 -0.15 11.66
C SER A 521 -8.56 -0.96 12.91
N SER A 522 -8.21 -2.23 12.75
CA SER A 522 -7.80 -3.10 13.86
C SER A 522 -6.36 -2.89 14.33
N MET A 523 -5.60 -2.00 13.67
CA MET A 523 -4.18 -1.78 13.97
C MET A 523 -3.96 -0.36 14.52
N GLU A 524 -3.54 -0.28 15.79
CA GLU A 524 -3.32 0.99 16.52
C GLU A 524 -2.30 1.92 15.85
N GLU A 525 -1.35 1.39 15.07
CA GLU A 525 -0.36 2.18 14.33
C GLU A 525 -0.94 2.99 13.16
N TYR A 526 -2.22 2.81 12.84
CA TYR A 526 -2.87 3.43 11.68
C TYR A 526 -4.13 4.20 12.08
N ARG A 527 -4.45 5.20 11.27
CA ARG A 527 -5.70 5.98 11.38
C ARG A 527 -6.28 6.20 10.00
N PHE A 528 -7.60 6.34 9.92
CA PHE A 528 -8.24 6.76 8.68
C PHE A 528 -8.04 8.26 8.45
N CYS A 529 -7.65 8.65 7.24
CA CYS A 529 -7.61 10.06 6.84
C CYS A 529 -8.78 10.32 5.90
N GLU A 530 -9.80 11.03 6.38
CA GLU A 530 -11.00 11.39 5.62
C GLU A 530 -10.68 12.17 4.34
N MET A 531 -9.79 13.16 4.44
CA MET A 531 -9.37 13.98 3.30
C MET A 531 -8.69 13.17 2.18
N CYS A 532 -8.00 12.08 2.51
CA CYS A 532 -7.34 11.21 1.54
C CYS A 532 -8.14 9.95 1.20
N GLU A 533 -9.21 9.68 1.94
CA GLU A 533 -10.05 8.48 1.89
C GLU A 533 -9.23 7.19 1.93
N LYS A 534 -8.23 7.13 2.82
CA LYS A 534 -7.43 5.92 3.06
C LYS A 534 -6.88 5.86 4.48
N TYR A 535 -6.50 4.67 4.91
CA TYR A 535 -5.68 4.50 6.11
C TYR A 535 -4.25 5.00 5.86
N VAL A 536 -3.73 5.68 6.88
CA VAL A 536 -2.38 6.23 6.92
C VAL A 536 -1.74 5.88 8.26
N ALA A 537 -0.41 5.90 8.35
CA ALA A 537 0.25 5.78 9.65
C ALA A 537 -0.27 6.87 10.61
N SER A 538 -0.44 6.54 11.88
CA SER A 538 -0.99 7.46 12.90
C SER A 538 -0.23 8.79 12.94
N THR A 539 1.09 8.75 12.76
CA THR A 539 2.01 9.90 12.72
C THR A 539 2.14 10.57 11.34
N ASN A 540 1.58 10.00 10.27
CA ASN A 540 1.55 10.63 8.95
C ASN A 540 0.42 11.67 8.88
N LEU A 541 0.73 12.91 9.22
CA LEU A 541 -0.26 14.01 9.23
C LEU A 541 -0.64 14.46 7.82
N HIS A 542 -1.92 14.79 7.62
CA HIS A 542 -2.39 15.35 6.35
C HIS A 542 -1.84 16.77 6.17
N CYS A 543 -1.22 17.05 5.03
CA CYS A 543 -0.79 18.39 4.69
C CYS A 543 -1.84 19.05 3.78
N PHE A 544 -2.54 20.05 4.30
CA PHE A 544 -3.58 20.80 3.56
C PHE A 544 -3.02 21.54 2.35
N GLN A 545 -1.78 22.04 2.42
CA GLN A 545 -1.14 22.73 1.29
C GLN A 545 -0.73 21.78 0.16
N CYS A 546 -0.46 20.51 0.47
CA CYS A 546 -0.16 19.49 -0.52
C CYS A 546 -1.36 18.60 -0.86
N GLU A 547 -2.49 18.79 -0.18
CA GLU A 547 -3.71 17.98 -0.26
C GLU A 547 -3.45 16.47 -0.16
N LYS A 548 -2.50 16.06 0.69
CA LYS A 548 -2.12 14.66 0.87
C LYS A 548 -1.46 14.39 2.22
N CYS A 549 -1.49 13.13 2.66
CA CYS A 549 -0.62 12.60 3.70
C CYS A 549 0.75 12.28 3.07
N PRO A 550 1.78 13.11 3.29
CA PRO A 550 2.97 13.12 2.44
C PRO A 550 4.08 12.17 2.92
N SER A 551 3.99 11.65 4.14
CA SER A 551 5.01 10.75 4.68
C SER A 551 5.06 9.45 3.89
N LYS A 552 6.26 8.91 3.75
CA LYS A 552 6.51 7.63 3.06
C LYS A 552 6.98 6.54 4.02
N ASP A 553 7.74 6.93 5.04
CA ASP A 553 8.20 6.02 6.08
C ASP A 553 7.24 5.95 7.27
N GLY A 554 6.21 6.80 7.28
CA GLY A 554 5.21 6.90 8.34
C GLY A 554 5.53 8.02 9.34
N SER A 555 6.75 8.59 9.34
CA SER A 555 7.13 9.67 10.24
C SER A 555 6.42 10.99 9.92
N THR A 556 6.39 11.92 10.87
CA THR A 556 5.82 13.26 10.65
C THR A 556 6.66 14.06 9.65
N TYR A 557 6.00 14.62 8.65
CA TYR A 557 6.62 15.50 7.64
C TYR A 557 6.17 16.95 7.86
N ARG A 558 7.03 17.91 7.53
CA ARG A 558 6.75 19.35 7.57
C ARG A 558 6.67 19.91 6.15
N HIS A 559 5.67 20.75 5.87
CA HIS A 559 5.60 21.49 4.61
C HIS A 559 6.63 22.63 4.60
N CYS A 560 7.38 22.76 3.49
CA CYS A 560 8.21 23.91 3.23
C CYS A 560 7.53 24.82 2.20
N ASN A 561 7.09 26.01 2.61
CA ASN A 561 6.39 26.97 1.74
C ASN A 561 7.26 27.42 0.55
N ARG A 562 8.59 27.52 0.74
CA ARG A 562 9.54 27.92 -0.31
C ARG A 562 9.68 26.83 -1.38
N CYS A 563 9.78 25.58 -0.97
CA CYS A 563 9.86 24.44 -1.90
C CYS A 563 8.49 23.92 -2.37
N LYS A 564 7.39 24.42 -1.80
CA LYS A 564 6.00 23.98 -2.03
C LYS A 564 5.84 22.45 -1.91
N ARG A 565 6.56 21.85 -0.96
CA ARG A 565 6.63 20.39 -0.78
C ARG A 565 6.90 20.02 0.68
N CYS A 566 6.42 18.84 1.07
CA CYS A 566 6.68 18.26 2.39
C CYS A 566 7.98 17.45 2.43
N PHE A 567 8.71 17.59 3.54
CA PHE A 567 9.97 16.90 3.83
C PHE A 567 9.95 16.32 5.25
N LYS A 568 10.88 15.40 5.55
CA LYS A 568 11.08 14.91 6.92
C LYS A 568 11.40 16.09 7.85
N GLN A 569 11.04 16.00 9.12
CA GLN A 569 11.33 17.05 10.12
C GLN A 569 12.83 17.38 10.22
N THR A 570 13.71 16.41 9.96
CA THR A 570 15.17 16.58 9.96
C THR A 570 15.71 17.40 8.78
N TYR A 571 14.88 17.76 7.79
CA TYR A 571 15.29 18.54 6.63
C TYR A 571 15.05 20.04 6.86
N ASN A 572 16.05 20.84 6.51
CA ASN A 572 15.99 22.30 6.58
C ASN A 572 16.14 22.91 5.20
N HIS A 573 15.43 24.02 4.95
CA HIS A 573 15.54 24.78 3.70
C HIS A 573 16.84 25.59 3.72
N CYS A 574 17.73 25.31 2.78
CA CYS A 574 18.98 26.06 2.62
C CYS A 574 18.76 27.29 1.74
N ALA A 575 19.15 28.47 2.25
CA ALA A 575 19.06 29.73 1.51
C ALA A 575 19.99 29.77 0.28
N LYS A 576 21.19 29.17 0.38
CA LYS A 576 22.17 29.11 -0.71
C LYS A 576 21.61 28.33 -1.90
N CYS A 577 21.38 27.03 -1.72
CA CYS A 577 20.94 26.16 -2.82
C CYS A 577 19.41 26.13 -3.06
N LYS A 578 18.63 26.93 -2.32
CA LYS A 578 17.16 27.07 -2.44
C LYS A 578 16.39 25.74 -2.36
N ALA A 579 16.94 24.74 -1.64
CA ALA A 579 16.37 23.40 -1.53
C ALA A 579 16.39 22.88 -0.09
N CYS A 580 15.41 22.03 0.26
CA CYS A 580 15.41 21.31 1.54
C CYS A 580 16.29 20.06 1.49
N HIS A 581 17.25 19.97 2.41
CA HIS A 581 18.13 18.81 2.57
C HIS A 581 18.49 18.60 4.05
N LEU A 582 19.15 17.48 4.36
CA LEU A 582 19.73 17.24 5.69
C LEU A 582 20.86 18.25 5.98
N PRO A 583 21.14 18.58 7.25
CA PRO A 583 22.30 19.38 7.62
C PRO A 583 23.59 18.86 6.97
N LYS A 584 24.51 19.77 6.60
CA LYS A 584 25.79 19.47 5.94
C LYS A 584 25.71 18.81 4.55
N ARG A 585 24.56 18.89 3.86
CA ARG A 585 24.36 18.36 2.50
C ARG A 585 23.98 19.43 1.47
N CYS A 586 24.48 20.66 1.63
CA CYS A 586 24.28 21.72 0.65
C CYS A 586 24.80 21.28 -0.73
N HIS A 587 24.04 21.59 -1.78
CA HIS A 587 24.36 21.19 -3.14
C HIS A 587 25.25 22.19 -3.87
N GLN A 588 25.31 23.43 -3.38
CA GLN A 588 26.34 24.38 -3.75
C GLN A 588 27.53 24.11 -2.84
N LYS A 589 28.68 23.80 -3.44
CA LYS A 589 29.95 23.82 -2.71
C LYS A 589 30.18 25.26 -2.27
N ASP A 590 30.69 25.45 -1.06
CA ASP A 590 31.23 26.73 -0.69
C ASP A 590 32.39 27.00 -1.67
N GLU A 591 32.30 28.12 -2.40
CA GLU A 591 33.48 28.74 -3.01
C GLU A 591 34.28 29.27 -1.82
N GLU A 592 35.01 28.39 -1.12
CA GLU A 592 36.03 28.81 -0.17
C GLU A 592 37.20 29.34 -0.99
N GLU A 593 37.25 30.67 -1.05
CA GLU A 593 38.40 31.53 -0.72
C GLU A 593 39.78 30.94 -1.05
N GLU A 594 40.40 31.51 -2.11
CA GLU A 594 41.85 31.48 -2.38
C GLU A 594 42.68 31.98 -1.19
#